data_AF-A0A1A9ZMB0-F1
#
_entry.id   AF-A0A1A9ZMB0-F1
#
_cell.length_a   1.000
_cell.length_b   1.000
_cell.length_c   1.000
_cell.angle_alpha   90.00
_cell.angle_beta   90.00
_cell.angle_gamma   90.00
#
_symmetry.space_group_name_H-M   'P 1'
#
loop_
_entity.id
_entity.type
_entity.pdbx_description
1 polymer ?
#
loop_
_entity_poly.entity_id
_entity_poly.type
_entity_poly.pdbx_seq_one_letter_code
_entity_poly.pdbx_strand_id
1 'polypeptide(L)'
;MLSQSILSGVRVLRVEARRNIGITAPVFNKVADPIQKLFLDKVREYKQKSSGGKMVDPSPEIEKELKNELERVAKQYGSDGKTDMTKFPEFKFPDVKIDPITN
;
A
#
# COMPACT_ATOMS: atom_id res chain seq x y z
N MET A 1 -44.21 49.82 -25.24
CA MET A 1 -43.94 48.41 -25.60
C MET A 1 -42.59 47.93 -25.10
N LEU A 2 -41.51 48.70 -25.27
CA LEU A 2 -40.16 48.37 -24.79
C LEU A 2 -40.05 48.06 -23.28
N SER A 3 -40.70 48.87 -22.43
CA SER A 3 -40.71 48.70 -20.97
C SER A 3 -41.32 47.37 -20.50
N GLN A 4 -42.38 46.90 -21.17
CA GLN A 4 -43.03 45.62 -20.86
C GLN A 4 -42.12 44.44 -21.22
N SER A 5 -41.43 44.51 -22.36
CA SER A 5 -40.44 43.50 -22.79
C SER A 5 -39.24 43.42 -21.84
N ILE A 6 -38.79 44.56 -21.31
CA ILE A 6 -37.72 44.62 -20.29
C ILE A 6 -38.19 43.98 -18.98
N LEU A 7 -39.39 44.32 -18.50
CA LEU A 7 -39.95 43.72 -17.28
C LEU A 7 -40.14 42.21 -17.39
N SER A 8 -40.59 41.70 -18.54
CA SER A 8 -40.67 40.27 -18.79
C SER A 8 -39.29 39.62 -18.83
N GLY A 9 -38.30 40.26 -19.47
CA GLY A 9 -36.93 39.77 -19.52
C GLY A 9 -36.29 39.64 -18.14
N VAL A 10 -36.47 40.64 -17.28
CA VAL A 10 -35.98 40.63 -15.88
C VAL A 10 -36.64 39.52 -15.06
N ARG A 11 -37.94 39.27 -15.28
CA ARG A 11 -38.64 38.14 -14.62
C ARG A 11 -38.06 36.79 -15.04
N VAL A 12 -37.83 36.58 -16.34
CA VAL A 12 -37.25 35.34 -16.85
C VAL A 12 -35.84 35.14 -16.31
N LEU A 13 -34.99 36.18 -16.37
CA LEU A 13 -33.64 36.16 -15.79
C LEU A 13 -33.64 35.80 -14.29
N ARG A 14 -34.58 36.37 -13.53
CA ARG A 14 -34.72 36.06 -12.10
C ARG A 14 -35.11 34.60 -11.85
N VAL A 15 -35.99 34.03 -12.68
CA VAL A 15 -36.42 32.63 -12.58
C VAL A 15 -35.26 31.70 -12.94
N GLU A 16 -34.56 31.98 -14.05
CA GLU A 16 -33.41 31.18 -14.51
C GLU A 16 -32.25 31.25 -13.52
N ALA A 17 -31.91 32.43 -13.00
CA ALA A 17 -30.87 32.57 -11.98
C ALA A 17 -31.23 31.77 -10.71
N ARG A 18 -32.49 31.83 -10.25
CA ARG A 18 -32.93 31.11 -9.04
C ARG A 18 -32.94 29.60 -9.23
N ARG A 19 -33.22 29.10 -10.44
CA ARG A 19 -33.16 27.65 -10.77
C ARG A 19 -31.73 27.16 -10.93
N ASN A 20 -30.87 27.92 -11.60
CA ASN A 20 -29.49 27.52 -11.86
C ASN A 20 -28.60 27.54 -10.61
N ILE A 21 -28.83 28.46 -9.65
CA ILE A 21 -28.10 28.48 -8.37
C ILE A 21 -28.28 27.17 -7.57
N GLY A 22 -29.49 26.60 -7.59
CA GLY A 22 -29.78 25.35 -6.88
C GLY A 22 -29.04 24.13 -7.46
N ILE A 23 -28.78 24.12 -8.77
CA ILE A 23 -28.08 23.02 -9.47
C ILE A 23 -26.56 23.19 -9.36
N THR A 24 -26.06 24.43 -9.24
CA THR A 24 -24.62 24.67 -9.07
C THR A 24 -24.06 24.12 -7.76
N ALA A 25 -24.82 24.16 -6.65
CA ALA A 25 -24.34 23.69 -5.34
C ALA A 25 -23.89 22.21 -5.31
N PRO A 26 -24.66 21.23 -5.81
CA PRO A 26 -24.21 19.84 -5.89
C PRO A 26 -23.10 19.61 -6.93
N VAL A 27 -23.05 20.39 -8.03
CA VAL A 27 -22.00 20.29 -9.06
C VAL A 27 -20.65 20.82 -8.55
N PHE A 28 -20.64 21.84 -7.69
CA PHE A 28 -19.43 22.37 -7.05
C PHE A 28 -18.97 21.57 -5.82
N ASN A 29 -19.79 20.66 -5.31
CA ASN A 29 -19.36 19.72 -4.28
C ASN A 29 -18.44 18.66 -4.91
N LYS A 30 -17.13 18.92 -4.84
CA LYS A 30 -16.06 18.01 -5.31
C LYS A 30 -16.07 16.61 -4.67
N VAL A 31 -16.95 16.36 -3.70
CA VAL A 31 -17.09 15.09 -2.99
C VAL A 31 -18.59 14.80 -2.83
N ALA A 32 -19.15 14.05 -3.78
CA ALA A 32 -20.55 13.61 -3.72
C ALA A 32 -20.78 12.56 -2.62
N ASP A 33 -19.73 11.83 -2.22
CA ASP A 33 -19.79 10.78 -1.20
C ASP A 33 -18.53 10.80 -0.29
N PRO A 34 -18.70 10.99 1.04
CA PRO A 34 -17.62 10.89 2.02
C PRO A 34 -16.80 9.58 1.93
N ILE A 35 -17.41 8.47 1.52
CA ILE A 35 -16.74 7.17 1.39
C ILE A 35 -15.75 7.19 0.24
N GLN A 36 -16.12 7.78 -0.90
CA GLN A 36 -15.22 7.92 -2.05
C GLN A 36 -14.00 8.80 -1.72
N LYS A 37 -14.21 9.85 -0.92
CA LYS A 37 -13.09 10.66 -0.41
C LYS A 37 -12.16 9.82 0.47
N LEU A 38 -12.71 9.06 1.41
CA LEU A 38 -11.90 8.21 2.29
C LEU A 38 -11.11 7.17 1.49
N PHE A 39 -11.71 6.58 0.47
CA PHE A 39 -11.02 5.66 -0.44
C PHE A 39 -9.83 6.32 -1.14
N LEU A 40 -10.04 7.50 -1.74
CA LEU A 40 -8.98 8.24 -2.41
C LEU A 40 -7.87 8.68 -1.44
N ASP A 41 -8.24 9.11 -0.24
CA ASP A 41 -7.29 9.51 0.80
C ASP A 41 -6.42 8.31 1.21
N LYS A 42 -7.00 7.11 1.37
CA LYS A 42 -6.26 5.87 1.69
C LYS A 42 -5.37 5.40 0.55
N VAL A 43 -5.81 5.51 -0.69
CA VAL A 43 -4.99 5.20 -1.88
C VAL A 43 -3.77 6.12 -1.96
N ARG A 44 -3.94 7.42 -1.68
CA ARG A 44 -2.84 8.39 -1.66
C ARG A 44 -1.88 8.13 -0.51
N GLU A 45 -2.40 7.85 0.69
CA GLU A 45 -1.60 7.50 1.86
C GLU A 45 -0.74 6.25 1.59
N TYR A 46 -1.35 5.20 1.03
CA TYR A 46 -0.62 3.99 0.64
C TYR A 46 0.46 4.30 -0.40
N LYS A 47 0.15 5.07 -1.44
CA LYS A 47 1.13 5.43 -2.48
C LYS A 47 2.37 6.13 -1.88
N GLN A 48 2.18 7.03 -0.93
CA GLN A 48 3.28 7.71 -0.24
C GLN A 48 4.12 6.72 0.58
N LYS A 49 3.47 5.87 1.38
CA LYS A 49 4.13 4.89 2.25
C LYS A 49 4.78 3.72 1.52
N SER A 50 4.28 3.36 0.33
CA SER A 50 4.79 2.23 -0.47
C SER A 50 6.14 2.49 -1.15
N SER A 51 6.63 3.72 -1.12
CA SER A 51 7.88 4.09 -1.78
C SER A 51 9.10 3.64 -0.97
N GLY A 52 10.13 3.09 -1.62
CA GLY A 52 11.44 2.84 -1.01
C GLY A 52 11.75 1.38 -0.64
N GLY A 53 10.83 0.43 -0.85
CA GLY A 53 11.10 -1.03 -0.78
C GLY A 53 11.57 -1.59 0.57
N LYS A 54 11.63 -0.75 1.59
CA LYS A 54 11.97 -1.09 2.97
C LYS A 54 10.70 -1.21 3.80
N MET A 55 10.85 -1.74 5.00
CA MET A 55 9.79 -1.72 6.01
C MET A 55 9.29 -0.29 6.19
N VAL A 56 7.96 -0.10 6.16
CA VAL A 56 7.35 1.22 6.35
C VAL A 56 7.47 1.58 7.83
N ASP A 57 8.00 2.76 8.12
CA ASP A 57 8.16 3.31 9.48
C ASP A 57 8.71 2.30 10.51
N PRO A 58 9.90 1.72 10.29
CA PRO A 58 10.43 0.69 11.17
C PRO A 58 10.79 1.28 12.54
N SER A 59 10.30 0.66 13.61
CA SER A 59 10.80 0.92 14.96
C SER A 59 12.08 0.10 15.22
N PRO A 60 12.97 0.57 16.12
CA PRO A 60 14.15 -0.20 16.51
C PRO A 60 13.82 -1.58 17.09
N GLU A 61 12.64 -1.72 17.69
CA GLU A 61 12.15 -2.99 18.24
C GLU A 61 11.81 -3.98 17.12
N ILE A 62 11.10 -3.55 16.08
CA ILE A 62 10.74 -4.38 14.92
C ILE A 62 11.99 -4.82 14.16
N GLU A 63 12.97 -3.94 13.98
CA GLU A 63 14.24 -4.32 13.34
C GLU A 63 15.02 -5.36 14.15
N LYS A 64 14.97 -5.25 15.48
CA LYS A 64 15.60 -6.23 16.37
C LYS A 64 14.89 -7.58 16.31
N GLU A 65 13.55 -7.57 16.32
CA GLU A 65 12.74 -8.78 16.17
C GLU A 65 13.01 -9.47 14.84
N LEU A 66 13.04 -8.72 13.73
CA LEU A 66 13.38 -9.24 12.41
C LEU A 66 14.76 -9.92 12.39
N LYS A 67 15.77 -9.29 13.00
CA LYS A 67 17.11 -9.89 13.11
C LYS A 67 17.10 -11.18 13.94
N ASN A 68 16.42 -11.18 15.08
CA ASN A 68 16.32 -12.37 15.93
C ASN A 68 15.64 -13.53 15.22
N GLU A 69 14.56 -13.27 14.48
CA GLU A 69 13.86 -14.30 13.70
C GLU A 69 14.72 -14.83 12.56
N LEU A 70 15.43 -13.96 11.85
CA LEU A 70 16.38 -14.38 10.81
C LEU A 70 17.51 -15.25 11.39
N GLU A 71 18.04 -14.91 12.56
CA GLU A 71 19.05 -15.71 13.25
C GLU A 71 18.50 -17.07 13.70
N ARG A 72 17.27 -17.11 14.20
CA ARG A 72 16.59 -18.36 14.59
C ARG A 72 16.41 -19.28 13.39
N VAL A 73 15.94 -18.74 12.26
CA VAL A 73 15.81 -19.47 11.00
C VAL A 73 17.17 -19.96 10.52
N ALA A 74 18.18 -19.10 10.51
CA ALA A 74 19.55 -19.46 10.12
C ALA A 74 20.07 -20.66 10.94
N LYS A 75 19.94 -20.62 12.27
CA LYS A 75 20.36 -21.71 13.16
C LYS A 75 19.57 -23.01 12.90
N GLN A 76 18.26 -22.90 12.66
CA GLN A 76 17.41 -24.08 12.41
C GLN A 76 17.78 -24.81 11.11
N TYR A 77 18.20 -24.08 10.08
CA TYR A 77 18.52 -24.64 8.77
C TYR A 77 20.04 -24.78 8.51
N GLY A 78 20.86 -24.73 9.57
CA GLY A 78 22.30 -25.01 9.47
C GLY A 78 23.13 -23.92 8.76
N SER A 79 22.64 -22.68 8.79
CA SER A 79 23.42 -21.52 8.36
C SER A 79 24.29 -21.03 9.51
N ASP A 80 25.59 -21.32 9.42
CA ASP A 80 26.57 -21.00 10.46
C ASP A 80 27.10 -19.55 10.32
N GLY A 81 26.36 -18.69 9.61
CA GLY A 81 26.78 -17.34 9.22
C GLY A 81 27.91 -17.29 8.19
N LYS A 82 28.52 -18.44 7.87
CA LYS A 82 29.62 -18.60 6.89
C LYS A 82 29.22 -19.40 5.66
N THR A 83 28.11 -20.14 5.74
CA THR A 83 27.59 -20.99 4.68
C THR A 83 26.72 -20.15 3.74
N ASP A 84 27.09 -20.11 2.45
CA ASP A 84 26.31 -19.42 1.44
C ASP A 84 25.03 -20.20 1.14
N MET A 85 23.91 -19.73 1.68
CA MET A 85 22.58 -20.34 1.52
C MET A 85 22.06 -20.31 0.08
N THR A 86 22.70 -19.54 -0.81
CA THR A 86 22.33 -19.52 -2.25
C THR A 86 22.97 -20.65 -3.04
N LYS A 87 23.95 -21.34 -2.46
CA LYS A 87 24.66 -22.45 -3.09
C LYS A 87 24.20 -23.78 -2.52
N PHE A 88 24.04 -24.74 -3.42
CA PHE A 88 23.74 -26.11 -3.02
C PHE A 88 24.95 -26.74 -2.32
N PRO A 89 24.77 -27.54 -1.25
CA PRO A 89 25.86 -28.13 -0.50
C PRO A 89 26.65 -29.15 -1.33
N GLU A 90 27.98 -29.16 -1.13
CA GLU A 90 28.85 -30.21 -1.65
C GLU A 90 28.80 -31.43 -0.72
N PHE A 91 28.37 -32.57 -1.27
CA PHE A 91 28.36 -33.82 -0.52
C PHE A 91 29.70 -34.54 -0.66
N LYS A 92 30.34 -34.82 0.48
CA LYS A 92 31.50 -35.70 0.57
C LYS A 92 31.09 -36.97 1.29
N PHE A 93 31.17 -38.10 0.59
CA PHE A 93 30.87 -39.41 1.16
C PHE A 93 32.18 -40.06 1.58
N PRO A 94 32.46 -40.21 2.89
CA PRO A 94 33.65 -40.94 3.33
C PRO A 94 33.49 -42.43 3.04
N ASP A 95 34.59 -43.09 2.70
CA ASP A 95 34.60 -44.54 2.49
C ASP A 95 34.23 -45.26 3.79
N VAL A 96 33.22 -46.13 3.71
CA VAL A 96 32.78 -46.95 4.84
C VAL A 96 33.84 -48.00 5.12
N LYS A 97 34.50 -47.90 6.27
CA LYS A 97 35.36 -48.97 6.78
C LYS A 97 34.48 -50.09 7.32
N ILE A 98 34.46 -51.22 6.62
CA ILE A 98 33.76 -52.43 7.05
C ILE A 98 34.70 -53.18 8.00
N ASP A 99 34.27 -53.37 9.24
CA ASP A 99 35.00 -54.22 10.18
C ASP A 99 34.92 -55.69 9.72
N PRO A 100 36.04 -56.44 9.75
CA PRO A 100 36.04 -57.83 9.32
C PRO A 100 35.17 -58.70 10.23
N ILE A 101 34.35 -59.56 9.63
CA ILE A 101 33.53 -60.55 10.35
C ILE A 101 34.48 -61.62 10.90
N THR A 102 34.68 -61.62 12.22
CA THR A 102 35.31 -62.75 12.92
C THR A 102 34.33 -63.93 12.96
N ASN A 103 34.70 -65.02 12.31
CA ASN A 103 34.07 -66.35 12.45
C ASN A 103 34.50 -67.02 13.76
#